data_AF-A0A2W0A7Y1-F1
#
_entry.id   AF-A0A2W0A7Y1-F1
#
_cell.length_a   1.000
_cell.length_b   1.000
_cell.length_c   1.000
_cell.angle_alpha   90.00
_cell.angle_beta   90.00
_cell.angle_gamma   90.00
#
_symmetry.space_group_name_H-M   'P 1'
#
loop_
_entity.id
_entity.type
_entity.pdbx_description
1 polymer ?
#
loop_
_entity_poly.entity_id
_entity_poly.type
_entity_poly.pdbx_seq_one_letter_code
_entity_poly.pdbx_strand_id
1 'polypeptide(L)' 'MFDIAFLKVDSDKAYEVSKAHGGDKVLEKSPDTAIFYVVDWNRSSNELVWHVIYGDSRDNPKLRVAVDASSGDFLRVEK' A
#
# COMPACT_ATOMS: atom_id res chain seq x y z
N MET A 1 9.84 3.79 16.00
CA MET A 1 9.25 5.12 16.20
C MET A 1 8.97 5.64 14.82
N PHE A 2 7.75 6.10 14.53
CA PHE A 2 7.45 6.68 13.22
C PHE A 2 8.26 7.97 13.05
N ASP A 3 8.92 8.12 11.89
CA ASP A 3 9.66 9.32 11.55
C ASP A 3 9.20 9.83 10.17
N ILE A 4 8.62 11.04 10.17
CA ILE A 4 8.08 11.67 8.97
C ILE A 4 9.17 11.99 7.93
N ALA A 5 10.44 12.09 8.33
CA ALA A 5 11.55 12.32 7.40
C ALA A 5 11.75 11.17 6.40
N PHE A 6 11.21 9.98 6.70
CA PHE A 6 11.22 8.81 5.81
C PHE A 6 10.03 8.80 4.83
N LEU A 7 9.05 9.68 4.99
CA LEU A 7 7.90 9.79 4.09
C LEU A 7 8.24 10.72 2.92
N LYS A 8 8.67 10.15 1.80
CA LYS A 8 9.04 10.89 0.57
C LYS A 8 8.07 10.66 -0.58
N VAL A 9 7.36 9.54 -0.53
CA VAL A 9 6.37 9.10 -1.52
C VAL A 9 4.99 9.27 -0.89
N ASP A 10 4.06 9.85 -1.64
CA ASP A 10 2.68 10.04 -1.19
C ASP A 10 1.77 8.86 -1.57
N SER A 11 0.49 8.98 -1.22
CA SER A 11 -0.52 7.94 -1.49
C SER A 11 -0.78 7.72 -2.98
N ASP A 12 -0.60 8.74 -3.82
CA ASP A 12 -0.87 8.65 -5.26
C ASP A 12 0.18 7.77 -5.93
N LYS A 13 1.45 7.97 -5.57
CA LYS A 13 2.52 7.11 -6.07
C LYS A 13 2.44 5.70 -5.50
N ALA A 14 2.09 5.55 -4.21
CA ALA A 14 1.84 4.24 -3.63
C ALA A 14 0.68 3.50 -4.33
N TYR A 15 -0.37 4.24 -4.69
CA TYR A 15 -1.50 3.71 -5.45
C TYR A 15 -1.05 3.21 -6.84
N GLU A 16 -0.33 4.02 -7.61
CA GLU A 16 0.18 3.66 -8.94
C GLU A 16 0.94 2.32 -8.90
N VAL A 17 1.86 2.17 -7.95
CA VAL A 17 2.64 0.95 -7.77
C VAL A 17 1.71 -0.22 -7.40
N SER A 18 0.81 -0.02 -6.43
CA SER A 18 -0.12 -1.08 -6.02
C SER A 18 -1.05 -1.55 -7.15
N LYS A 19 -1.46 -0.66 -8.05
CA LYS A 19 -2.27 -0.99 -9.24
C LYS A 19 -1.53 -1.98 -10.14
N ALA A 20 -0.29 -1.65 -10.48
CA ALA A 20 0.59 -2.49 -11.31
C ALA A 20 0.85 -3.88 -10.69
N HIS A 21 0.78 -3.97 -9.34
CA HIS A 21 1.00 -5.20 -8.59
C HIS A 21 -0.29 -5.92 -8.16
N GLY A 22 -1.40 -5.70 -8.88
CA GLY A 22 -2.62 -6.49 -8.76
C GLY A 22 -3.88 -5.68 -8.51
N GLY A 23 -3.75 -4.40 -8.13
CA GLY A 23 -4.88 -3.51 -7.90
C GLY A 23 -5.75 -3.33 -9.14
N ASP A 24 -5.16 -3.26 -10.33
CA ASP A 24 -5.92 -3.15 -11.59
C ASP A 24 -6.88 -4.31 -11.78
N LYS A 25 -6.44 -5.55 -11.50
CA LYS A 25 -7.29 -6.74 -11.62
C LYS A 25 -8.43 -6.76 -10.60
N VAL A 26 -8.24 -6.15 -9.43
CA VAL A 26 -9.30 -6.02 -8.42
C VAL A 26 -10.33 -5.01 -8.91
N LEU A 27 -9.88 -3.85 -9.40
CA LEU A 27 -10.75 -2.78 -9.89
C LEU A 27 -11.47 -3.14 -11.18
N GLU A 28 -10.86 -3.91 -12.09
CA GLU A 28 -11.54 -4.43 -13.28
C GLU A 28 -12.74 -5.33 -12.92
N LYS A 29 -12.61 -6.13 -11.86
CA LYS A 29 -13.67 -7.03 -11.39
C LYS A 29 -14.71 -6.35 -10.52
N SER A 30 -14.30 -5.33 -9.76
CA SER A 30 -15.13 -4.61 -8.80
C SER A 30 -14.69 -3.15 -8.74
N PRO A 31 -15.12 -2.31 -9.70
CA PRO A 31 -14.65 -0.92 -9.84
C PRO A 31 -14.98 -0.01 -8.65
N ASP A 32 -15.95 -0.42 -7.83
CA ASP A 32 -16.41 0.24 -6.61
C ASP A 32 -15.65 -0.19 -5.36
N THR A 33 -14.66 -1.09 -5.48
CA THR A 33 -13.86 -1.54 -4.34
C THR A 33 -13.19 -0.35 -3.66
N ALA A 34 -13.43 -0.19 -2.36
CA ALA A 34 -12.79 0.86 -1.58
C ALA A 34 -11.29 0.61 -1.47
N ILE A 35 -10.52 1.70 -1.46
CA ILE A 35 -9.07 1.68 -1.33
C ILE A 35 -8.70 2.46 -0.06
N PHE A 36 -8.00 1.79 0.84
CA PHE A 36 -7.51 2.36 2.08
C PHE A 36 -6.00 2.47 2.04
N TYR A 37 -5.48 3.54 2.64
CA TYR A 37 -4.06 3.82 2.72
C TYR A 37 -3.66 3.87 4.19
N VAL A 38 -2.68 3.06 4.57
CA VAL A 38 -2.08 3.06 5.90
C VAL A 38 -0.58 3.20 5.72
N VAL A 39 0.02 4.14 6.44
CA VAL A 39 1.48 4.21 6.55
C VAL A 39 1.88 3.69 7.92
N ASP A 40 2.82 2.74 7.97
CA ASP A 40 3.30 2.13 9.22
C ASP A 40 4.82 1.98 9.22
N TRP A 41 5.40 1.93 10.41
CA TRP A 41 6.83 1.72 10.61
C TRP A 41 7.15 0.24 10.75
N ASN A 42 7.82 -0.34 9.75
CA ASN A 42 8.31 -1.70 9.86
C ASN A 42 9.58 -1.73 10.73
N ARG A 43 9.45 -2.27 11.95
CA ARG A 43 10.56 -2.32 12.91
C ARG A 43 11.68 -3.29 12.52
N SER A 44 11.39 -4.32 11.71
CA SER A 44 12.41 -5.33 11.37
C SER A 44 13.40 -4.84 10.33
N SER A 45 12.92 -4.11 9.32
CA SER A 45 13.73 -3.50 8.26
C SER A 45 14.07 -2.03 8.53
N ASN A 46 13.46 -1.42 9.55
CA ASN A 46 13.64 -0.01 9.89
C ASN A 46 13.28 0.92 8.71
N GLU A 47 12.16 0.63 8.07
CA GLU A 47 11.64 1.35 6.90
C GLU A 47 10.20 1.81 7.15
N LEU A 48 9.79 2.87 6.44
CA LEU A 48 8.41 3.33 6.44
C LEU A 48 7.68 2.72 5.25
N VAL A 49 6.51 2.12 5.48
CA VAL A 49 5.79 1.32 4.48
C VAL A 49 4.39 1.88 4.26
N TRP A 50 4.03 2.10 3.00
CA TRP A 50 2.65 2.25 2.57
C TRP A 50 2.00 0.88 2.38
N HIS A 51 0.88 0.67 3.05
CA HIS A 51 -0.03 -0.44 2.83
C HIS A 51 -1.23 0.07 2.05
N VAL A 52 -1.29 -0.25 0.76
CA VAL A 52 -2.45 0.05 -0.09
C VAL A 52 -3.37 -1.16 -0.07
N ILE A 53 -4.58 -0.95 0.43
CA ILE A 53 -5.53 -2.01 0.75
C ILE A 53 -6.78 -1.84 -0.11
N TYR A 54 -7.07 -2.84 -0.94
CA TYR A 54 -8.30 -2.93 -1.71
C TYR A 54 -9.25 -3.88 -0.99
N GLY A 55 -10.43 -3.42 -0.59
CA GLY A 55 -11.41 -4.27 0.10
C GLY A 55 -12.51 -3.46 0.77
N ASP A 56 -13.35 -4.13 1.54
CA ASP A 56 -14.48 -3.48 2.23
C ASP A 56 -14.04 -2.76 3.51
N SER A 57 -12.91 -3.19 4.06
CA SER A 57 -12.28 -2.58 5.24
C SER A 57 -10.78 -2.91 5.28
N ARG A 58 -10.07 -2.32 6.25
CA ARG A 58 -8.67 -2.65 6.53
C ARG A 58 -8.48 -4.11 6.93
N ASP A 59 -9.44 -4.70 7.63
CA ASP A 59 -9.36 -6.05 8.20
C ASP A 59 -9.91 -7.14 7.26
N ASN A 60 -10.62 -6.75 6.20
CA ASN A 60 -11.12 -7.64 5.16
C ASN A 60 -10.59 -7.24 3.76
N PRO A 61 -9.27 -7.32 3.52
CA PRO A 61 -8.70 -6.96 2.23
C PRO A 61 -8.95 -8.05 1.18
N LYS A 62 -9.37 -7.65 -0.02
CA LYS A 62 -9.26 -8.47 -1.25
C LYS A 62 -7.81 -8.51 -1.75
N LEU A 63 -7.08 -7.42 -1.56
CA LEU A 63 -5.66 -7.29 -1.87
C LEU A 63 -5.02 -6.27 -0.91
N ARG A 64 -3.80 -6.54 -0.47
CA ARG A 64 -2.98 -5.57 0.23
C ARG A 64 -1.57 -5.56 -0.37
N VAL A 65 -1.09 -4.39 -0.76
CA VAL A 65 0.24 -4.20 -1.35
C VAL A 65 1.07 -3.30 -0.46
N ALA A 66 2.28 -3.74 -0.13
CA ALA A 66 3.27 -2.97 0.58
C ALA A 66 4.21 -2.26 -0.42
N VAL A 67 4.41 -0.96 -0.21
CA VAL A 67 5.28 -0.09 -1.01
C VAL A 67 6.20 0.68 -0.07
N ASP A 68 7.47 0.81 -0.42
CA ASP A 68 8.43 1.62 0.34
C ASP A 68 8.03 3.10 0.29
N ALA A 69 7.85 3.74 1.46
CA ALA A 69 7.38 5.13 1.55
C ALA A 69 8.50 6.17 1.31
N SER A 70 9.75 5.73 1.19
CA SER A 70 10.92 6.55 0.86
C SER A 70 11.29 6.49 -0.63
N SER A 71 11.20 5.33 -1.27
CA SER A 71 11.59 5.16 -2.69
C SER A 71 10.41 4.96 -3.63
N GLY A 72 9.28 4.45 -3.14
CA GLY A 72 8.15 4.05 -3.98
C GLY A 72 8.33 2.68 -4.61
N ASP A 73 9.30 1.91 -4.15
CA ASP A 73 9.53 0.55 -4.66
C ASP A 73 8.47 -0.41 -4.13
N PHE A 74 8.06 -1.34 -4.99
CA PHE A 74 7.23 -2.47 -4.57
C PHE A 74 8.00 -3.36 -3.59
N LEU A 75 7.41 -3.60 -2.42
CA LEU A 75 7.99 -4.51 -1.42
C LEU A 75 7.40 -5.92 -1.57
N ARG A 76 6.07 -6.04 -1.49
CA ARG A 76 5.37 -7.34 -1.50
C ARG A 76 3.86 -7.19 -1.60
N VAL A 77 3.19 -8.29 -1.95
CA VAL A 77 1.77 -8.50 -1.64
C VAL A 77 1.67 -9.14 -0.25
N GLU A 78 0.80 -8.61 0.59
CA GLU A 78 0.60 -9.08 1.97
C GLU A 78 -0.56 -10.10 2.03
N LYS A 79 -0.45 -11.06 2.95
CA LYS A 79 -1.44 -12.12 3.17
C LYS A 79 -2.26 -11.85 4.42
#